data_AF-A0AAN8NTF1-F1
#
_entry.id   AF-A0AAN8NTF1-F1
#
_cell.length_a   1.000
_cell.length_b   1.000
_cell.length_c   1.000
_cell.angle_alpha   90.00
_cell.angle_beta   90.00
_cell.angle_gamma   90.00
#
_symmetry.space_group_name_H-M   'P 1'
#
loop_
_entity.id
_entity.type
_entity.pdbx_description
1 polymer ?
#
loop_
_entity_poly.entity_id
_entity_poly.type
_entity_poly.pdbx_seq_one_letter_code
_entity_poly.pdbx_strand_id
1 'polypeptide(L)'
;MTNSFRDQFKFYKRKDTPLDMSNIVEIDDRMNPEKCTRRIQFEDTIEVENKIFGMKKASDWFVYQISCVPGNVNGISTLKKLRWATFGYHHNWNTKVYSESSKSEFPPDLKRLCHCLADILNFKNFDPQAAILNLYNFGSSLSGHTDHSEVNLEAPLFSFSFGQSAIFLIGGKTVEENAVPLLIESGDIIIMSQYSRLCYHGIPRIIAANKEAWNSSNVTQNKLSNNSHDKIFDDDIIEELYDSKQWTPYNEYVNKNRINLNIRQVLLPGQQSLDI
;
A
#
# COMPACT_ATOMS: atom_id res chain seq x y z
N MET A 1 -5.78 -29.42 -9.25
CA MET A 1 -6.22 -28.20 -9.97
C MET A 1 -5.21 -27.11 -9.65
N THR A 2 -4.84 -26.27 -10.60
CA THR A 2 -3.80 -25.23 -10.44
C THR A 2 -4.38 -23.92 -9.95
N ASN A 3 -3.65 -23.20 -9.09
CA ASN A 3 -4.11 -21.98 -8.43
C ASN A 3 -3.46 -20.74 -9.07
N SER A 4 -3.59 -20.60 -10.39
CA SER A 4 -3.03 -19.45 -11.13
C SER A 4 -3.45 -18.11 -10.51
N PHE A 5 -2.67 -17.05 -10.68
CA PHE A 5 -3.05 -15.69 -10.24
C PHE A 5 -4.47 -15.37 -10.70
N ARG A 6 -4.76 -15.67 -11.95
CA ARG A 6 -5.93 -15.18 -12.65
C ARG A 6 -7.18 -16.07 -12.46
N ASP A 7 -7.01 -17.28 -11.95
CA ASP A 7 -8.10 -18.11 -11.41
C ASP A 7 -8.33 -17.89 -9.90
N GLN A 8 -7.28 -17.66 -9.10
CA GLN A 8 -7.45 -17.12 -7.74
C GLN A 8 -8.17 -15.77 -7.78
N PHE A 9 -7.86 -14.93 -8.76
CA PHE A 9 -8.53 -13.65 -8.96
C PHE A 9 -10.03 -13.82 -9.20
N LYS A 10 -10.45 -14.81 -10.01
CA LYS A 10 -11.87 -15.17 -10.15
C LYS A 10 -12.44 -15.68 -8.83
N PHE A 11 -11.75 -16.64 -8.21
CA PHE A 11 -12.19 -17.38 -7.03
C PHE A 11 -12.57 -16.41 -5.90
N TYR A 12 -11.67 -15.48 -5.57
CA TYR A 12 -11.88 -14.46 -4.53
C TYR A 12 -12.86 -13.36 -4.96
N LYS A 13 -12.98 -13.05 -6.25
CA LYS A 13 -13.91 -12.03 -6.78
C LYS A 13 -15.38 -12.47 -6.81
N ARG A 14 -15.67 -13.78 -6.79
CA ARG A 14 -17.04 -14.34 -6.77
C ARG A 14 -17.88 -13.80 -5.61
N LYS A 15 -19.11 -13.37 -5.88
CA LYS A 15 -20.04 -12.79 -4.89
C LYS A 15 -21.18 -13.73 -4.48
N ASP A 16 -21.34 -14.81 -5.24
CA ASP A 16 -22.34 -15.87 -5.15
C ASP A 16 -22.05 -16.90 -4.04
N THR A 17 -20.84 -16.88 -3.49
CA THR A 17 -20.39 -17.77 -2.41
C THR A 17 -19.79 -16.96 -1.26
N PRO A 18 -19.89 -17.46 0.00
CA PRO A 18 -19.11 -16.93 1.12
C PRO A 18 -17.62 -16.91 0.80
N LEU A 19 -16.90 -15.95 1.37
CA LEU A 19 -15.46 -15.84 1.15
C LEU A 19 -14.73 -16.98 1.90
N ASP A 20 -14.05 -17.84 1.15
CA ASP A 20 -13.16 -18.85 1.72
C ASP A 20 -11.86 -18.20 2.20
N MET A 21 -11.72 -18.11 3.53
CA MET A 21 -10.52 -17.57 4.19
C MET A 21 -9.40 -18.61 4.34
N SER A 22 -9.67 -19.91 4.16
CA SER A 22 -8.74 -21.01 4.56
C SER A 22 -7.36 -20.97 3.91
N ASN A 23 -7.25 -20.33 2.74
CA ASN A 23 -6.01 -20.22 1.99
C ASN A 23 -5.33 -18.84 2.07
N ILE A 24 -6.04 -17.83 2.57
CA ILE A 24 -5.55 -16.45 2.71
C ILE A 24 -4.51 -16.39 3.84
N VAL A 25 -3.45 -15.62 3.63
CA VAL A 25 -2.45 -15.30 4.67
C VAL A 25 -2.89 -14.06 5.40
N GLU A 26 -3.13 -14.18 6.70
CA GLU A 26 -3.42 -13.04 7.60
C GLU A 26 -2.12 -12.62 8.32
N ILE A 27 -1.78 -11.34 8.26
CA ILE A 27 -0.47 -10.82 8.68
C ILE A 27 -0.34 -10.72 10.22
N ASP A 28 -1.47 -10.54 10.91
CA ASP A 28 -1.57 -10.55 12.38
C ASP A 28 -1.61 -11.98 12.98
N ASP A 29 -1.90 -13.03 12.19
CA ASP A 29 -2.06 -14.40 12.69
C ASP A 29 -0.72 -15.12 12.88
N ARG A 30 -0.55 -15.71 14.05
CA ARG A 30 0.73 -16.21 14.59
C ARG A 30 0.99 -17.67 14.25
N MET A 31 0.14 -18.27 13.40
CA MET A 31 -0.08 -19.72 13.35
C MET A 31 0.38 -20.43 12.07
N ASN A 32 0.92 -19.74 11.06
CA ASN A 32 1.27 -20.38 9.77
C ASN A 32 2.70 -20.08 9.26
N PRO A 33 3.75 -20.61 9.93
CA PRO A 33 5.15 -20.35 9.60
C PRO A 33 5.61 -20.93 8.25
N GLU A 34 4.83 -21.81 7.60
CA GLU A 34 5.17 -22.37 6.29
C GLU A 34 4.92 -21.40 5.12
N LYS A 35 4.04 -20.39 5.31
CA LYS A 35 3.74 -19.38 4.27
C LYS A 35 4.47 -18.05 4.48
N CYS A 36 4.74 -17.64 5.73
CA CYS A 36 5.47 -16.42 6.05
C CYS A 36 6.98 -16.71 6.18
N THR A 37 7.72 -16.57 5.09
CA THR A 37 9.18 -16.76 5.08
C THR A 37 9.88 -15.64 5.86
N ARG A 38 10.21 -15.92 7.13
CA ARG A 38 11.10 -15.14 8.02
C ARG A 38 10.56 -13.76 8.46
N ARG A 39 10.40 -13.58 9.78
CA ARG A 39 10.28 -12.25 10.42
C ARG A 39 11.64 -11.53 10.32
N ILE A 40 11.62 -10.27 9.91
CA ILE A 40 12.75 -9.35 10.03
C ILE A 40 12.61 -8.56 11.33
N GLN A 41 13.70 -8.40 12.08
CA GLN A 41 13.79 -7.51 13.24
C GLN A 41 14.69 -6.33 12.88
N PHE A 42 14.38 -5.16 13.42
CA PHE A 42 15.13 -3.92 13.22
C PHE A 42 15.67 -3.46 14.58
N GLU A 43 16.86 -2.86 14.57
CA GLU A 43 17.43 -2.20 15.74
C GLU A 43 16.83 -0.79 15.87
N ASP A 44 16.62 -0.29 17.09
CA ASP A 44 16.05 1.04 17.35
C ASP A 44 17.07 2.15 17.04
N THR A 45 17.28 2.42 15.75
CA THR A 45 18.16 3.48 15.25
C THR A 45 17.47 4.84 15.07
N ILE A 46 16.13 4.85 14.96
CA ILE A 46 15.31 6.06 14.68
C ILE A 46 14.11 6.11 15.65
N GLU A 47 14.35 6.50 16.90
CA GLU A 47 13.25 6.69 17.89
C GLU A 47 12.41 7.96 17.64
N VAL A 48 12.99 9.00 17.02
CA VAL A 48 12.39 10.34 16.95
C VAL A 48 11.27 10.40 15.92
N GLU A 49 11.54 10.01 14.67
CA GLU A 49 10.60 10.21 13.56
C GLU A 49 9.38 9.28 13.62
N ASN A 50 9.51 8.10 14.21
CA ASN A 50 8.36 7.18 14.36
C ASN A 50 7.22 7.81 15.17
N LYS A 51 7.53 8.60 16.21
CA LYS A 51 6.51 9.33 17.00
C LYS A 51 5.79 10.40 16.19
N ILE A 52 6.49 11.06 15.28
CA ILE A 52 5.96 12.16 14.46
C ILE A 52 4.82 11.64 13.55
N PHE A 53 5.03 10.50 12.89
CA PHE A 53 4.04 9.89 11.98
C PHE A 53 3.03 8.97 12.69
N GLY A 54 2.94 9.01 14.03
CA GLY A 54 2.06 8.13 14.81
C GLY A 54 2.41 6.64 14.74
N MET A 55 3.60 6.29 14.24
CA MET A 55 4.07 4.92 14.11
C MET A 55 4.56 4.36 15.44
N LYS A 56 4.47 3.03 15.60
CA LYS A 56 5.19 2.31 16.66
C LYS A 56 6.70 2.36 16.37
N LYS A 57 7.54 2.04 17.38
CA LYS A 57 8.98 1.88 17.16
C LYS A 57 9.27 0.79 16.12
N ALA A 58 10.38 0.90 15.39
CA ALA A 58 10.80 -0.11 14.43
C ALA A 58 11.02 -1.51 15.08
N SER A 59 11.44 -1.56 16.35
CA SER A 59 11.52 -2.79 17.15
C SER A 59 10.17 -3.49 17.37
N ASP A 60 9.06 -2.74 17.40
CA ASP A 60 7.69 -3.25 17.56
C ASP A 60 7.05 -3.72 16.25
N TRP A 61 7.72 -3.56 15.11
CA TRP A 61 7.16 -3.89 13.79
C TRP A 61 7.19 -5.42 13.52
N PHE A 62 6.23 -5.85 12.70
CA PHE A 62 6.12 -7.23 12.20
C PHE A 62 6.27 -7.21 10.68
N VAL A 63 7.52 -7.31 10.21
CA VAL A 63 7.86 -7.36 8.78
C VAL A 63 8.12 -8.81 8.37
N TYR A 64 7.41 -9.26 7.34
CA TYR A 64 7.46 -10.63 6.81
C TYR A 64 7.84 -10.61 5.32
N GLN A 65 8.63 -11.58 4.87
CA GLN A 65 8.94 -11.80 3.46
C GLN A 65 8.07 -12.96 2.90
N ILE A 66 7.76 -12.91 1.60
CA ILE A 66 6.84 -13.83 0.90
C ILE A 66 7.47 -14.26 -0.44
N SER A 67 7.18 -15.47 -0.93
CA SER A 67 7.81 -16.10 -2.12
C SER A 67 6.79 -16.59 -3.16
N CYS A 68 7.16 -16.69 -4.45
CA CYS A 68 6.24 -16.79 -5.62
C CYS A 68 6.55 -17.98 -6.57
N VAL A 69 5.56 -18.56 -7.29
CA VAL A 69 5.67 -19.86 -8.04
C VAL A 69 4.71 -19.96 -9.28
N PRO A 70 5.07 -20.55 -10.46
CA PRO A 70 4.31 -20.42 -11.75
C PRO A 70 3.10 -21.37 -12.12
N GLY A 71 2.10 -20.97 -12.98
CA GLY A 71 1.12 -21.88 -13.68
C GLY A 71 -0.27 -21.33 -14.24
N ASN A 72 -0.41 -21.17 -15.58
CA ASN A 72 -1.41 -20.47 -16.49
C ASN A 72 -2.97 -20.32 -16.22
N VAL A 73 -3.62 -19.33 -16.91
CA VAL A 73 -5.08 -19.03 -17.23
C VAL A 73 -5.99 -18.25 -16.22
N ASN A 74 -7.20 -17.67 -16.48
CA ASN A 74 -7.67 -16.61 -17.46
C ASN A 74 -9.02 -15.86 -17.03
N GLY A 75 -9.07 -14.54 -16.68
CA GLY A 75 -10.22 -13.76 -16.08
C GLY A 75 -10.23 -12.19 -16.26
N ILE A 76 -11.14 -11.39 -15.61
CA ILE A 76 -11.56 -9.99 -16.00
C ILE A 76 -12.04 -8.96 -14.89
N SER A 77 -12.33 -7.67 -15.25
CA SER A 77 -12.63 -6.40 -14.47
C SER A 77 -14.15 -6.10 -14.12
N THR A 78 -14.78 -4.92 -13.83
CA THR A 78 -14.52 -3.43 -13.84
C THR A 78 -15.44 -2.64 -12.82
N LEU A 79 -15.57 -1.28 -12.84
CA LEU A 79 -16.16 -0.37 -11.79
C LEU A 79 -16.71 1.02 -12.29
N LYS A 80 -17.35 1.83 -11.41
CA LYS A 80 -17.54 3.33 -11.45
C LYS A 80 -17.63 3.88 -9.99
N LYS A 81 -17.38 5.15 -9.57
CA LYS A 81 -17.15 6.47 -10.24
C LYS A 81 -15.74 7.06 -10.02
N LEU A 82 -15.46 7.76 -8.90
CA LEU A 82 -14.10 8.30 -8.61
C LEU A 82 -13.19 7.14 -8.18
N ARG A 83 -11.97 7.08 -8.71
CA ARG A 83 -11.16 5.85 -8.63
C ARG A 83 -9.69 6.06 -8.32
N TRP A 84 -9.09 7.15 -8.75
CA TRP A 84 -7.68 7.43 -8.50
C TRP A 84 -7.39 8.93 -8.48
N ALA A 85 -6.23 9.29 -7.93
CA ALA A 85 -5.57 10.59 -8.06
C ALA A 85 -4.05 10.36 -8.12
N THR A 86 -3.29 11.34 -8.61
CA THR A 86 -1.83 11.23 -8.79
C THR A 86 -1.10 12.44 -8.23
N PHE A 87 0.04 12.22 -7.57
CA PHE A 87 0.90 13.27 -7.00
C PHE A 87 2.35 13.09 -7.46
N GLY A 88 3.14 14.16 -7.47
CA GLY A 88 4.45 14.17 -8.11
C GLY A 88 4.32 13.97 -9.62
N TYR A 89 5.18 13.17 -10.25
CA TYR A 89 4.99 12.76 -11.64
C TYR A 89 3.67 12.01 -11.83
N HIS A 90 2.85 12.47 -12.78
CA HIS A 90 1.52 11.94 -13.05
C HIS A 90 1.58 10.76 -14.01
N HIS A 91 0.92 9.66 -13.65
CA HIS A 91 0.90 8.46 -14.49
C HIS A 91 0.00 8.69 -15.73
N ASN A 92 0.58 8.60 -16.92
CA ASN A 92 -0.19 8.63 -18.16
C ASN A 92 -0.76 7.24 -18.47
N TRP A 93 -2.03 7.01 -18.13
CA TRP A 93 -2.71 5.74 -18.32
C TRP A 93 -2.74 5.21 -19.77
N ASN A 94 -2.57 6.08 -20.77
CA ASN A 94 -2.58 5.71 -22.19
C ASN A 94 -1.19 5.26 -22.66
N THR A 95 -0.15 6.06 -22.41
CA THR A 95 1.23 5.76 -22.86
C THR A 95 2.00 4.88 -21.87
N LYS A 96 1.56 4.83 -20.61
CA LYS A 96 2.17 4.12 -19.48
C LYS A 96 3.60 4.58 -19.14
N VAL A 97 3.90 5.85 -19.39
CA VAL A 97 5.16 6.50 -18.99
C VAL A 97 4.88 7.82 -18.25
N TYR A 98 5.86 8.28 -17.49
CA TYR A 98 5.88 9.61 -16.88
C TYR A 98 6.52 10.65 -17.83
N SER A 99 6.34 11.95 -17.58
CA SER A 99 7.02 13.02 -18.31
C SER A 99 7.25 14.28 -17.46
N GLU A 100 8.27 15.08 -17.77
CA GLU A 100 8.49 16.39 -17.11
C GLU A 100 7.32 17.35 -17.29
N SER A 101 6.62 17.26 -18.43
CA SER A 101 5.42 18.02 -18.76
C SER A 101 4.16 17.60 -17.98
N SER A 102 4.23 16.58 -17.14
CA SER A 102 3.08 16.09 -16.36
C SER A 102 3.49 15.70 -14.94
N LYS A 103 3.76 16.70 -14.12
CA LYS A 103 4.04 16.54 -12.69
C LYS A 103 3.49 17.68 -11.84
N SER A 104 3.13 17.38 -10.60
CA SER A 104 2.93 18.35 -9.52
C SER A 104 4.11 18.32 -8.55
N GLU A 105 4.07 19.16 -7.52
CA GLU A 105 4.83 18.89 -6.29
C GLU A 105 4.39 17.56 -5.66
N PHE A 106 5.30 16.89 -4.96
CA PHE A 106 5.01 15.67 -4.21
C PHE A 106 4.81 16.04 -2.73
N PRO A 107 3.74 15.59 -2.04
CA PRO A 107 3.42 16.02 -0.68
C PRO A 107 4.60 15.82 0.31
N PRO A 108 5.05 16.87 1.03
CA PRO A 108 6.29 16.84 1.81
C PRO A 108 6.19 15.97 3.07
N ASP A 109 4.99 15.89 3.66
CA ASP A 109 4.61 14.97 4.73
C ASP A 109 4.80 13.50 4.30
N LEU A 110 4.23 13.16 3.15
CA LEU A 110 4.30 11.84 2.55
C LEU A 110 5.72 11.48 2.11
N LYS A 111 6.48 12.48 1.66
CA LYS A 111 7.90 12.36 1.30
C LYS A 111 8.72 11.95 2.51
N ARG A 112 8.59 12.68 3.63
CA ARG A 112 9.34 12.41 4.87
C ARG A 112 8.94 11.09 5.52
N LEU A 113 7.64 10.72 5.50
CA LEU A 113 7.18 9.38 5.90
C LEU A 113 7.88 8.28 5.09
N CYS A 114 7.95 8.43 3.77
CA CYS A 114 8.59 7.47 2.88
C CYS A 114 10.11 7.40 3.05
N HIS A 115 10.78 8.52 3.35
CA HIS A 115 12.21 8.53 3.66
C HIS A 115 12.51 7.81 4.99
N CYS A 116 11.77 8.11 6.07
CA CYS A 116 11.88 7.40 7.35
C CYS A 116 11.70 5.87 7.19
N LEU A 117 10.66 5.45 6.46
CA LEU A 117 10.45 4.04 6.08
C LEU A 117 11.60 3.46 5.26
N ALA A 118 12.10 4.19 4.28
CA ALA A 118 13.19 3.75 3.43
C ALA A 118 14.50 3.56 4.20
N ASP A 119 14.84 4.47 5.13
CA ASP A 119 16.05 4.35 5.94
C ASP A 119 15.98 3.18 6.92
N ILE A 120 14.84 2.98 7.61
CA ILE A 120 14.61 1.82 8.49
C ILE A 120 14.73 0.50 7.70
N LEU A 121 14.21 0.48 6.47
CA LEU A 121 14.25 -0.68 5.57
C LEU A 121 15.54 -0.75 4.70
N ASN A 122 16.53 0.12 4.95
CA ASN A 122 17.82 0.20 4.27
C ASN A 122 17.77 0.47 2.74
N PHE A 123 16.69 1.07 2.24
CA PHE A 123 16.54 1.56 0.86
C PHE A 123 17.13 2.98 0.68
N LYS A 124 18.38 3.20 1.10
CA LYS A 124 19.04 4.52 1.27
C LYS A 124 19.05 5.48 0.07
N ASN A 125 18.76 4.99 -1.14
CA ASN A 125 18.72 5.78 -2.37
C ASN A 125 17.29 6.04 -2.87
N PHE A 126 16.27 5.69 -2.08
CA PHE A 126 14.87 5.86 -2.46
C PHE A 126 14.43 7.32 -2.34
N ASP A 127 13.91 7.86 -3.44
CA ASP A 127 13.28 9.17 -3.45
C ASP A 127 11.83 9.08 -3.95
N PRO A 128 10.81 9.38 -3.11
CA PRO A 128 9.42 9.35 -3.54
C PRO A 128 9.14 10.52 -4.49
N GLN A 129 8.69 10.17 -5.70
CA GLN A 129 8.59 11.07 -6.86
C GLN A 129 7.27 10.94 -7.63
N ALA A 130 6.60 9.78 -7.56
CA ALA A 130 5.26 9.57 -8.07
C ALA A 130 4.41 8.83 -7.05
N ALA A 131 3.15 9.23 -6.88
CA ALA A 131 2.18 8.51 -6.08
C ALA A 131 0.88 8.32 -6.84
N ILE A 132 0.28 7.12 -6.71
CA ILE A 132 -1.06 6.79 -7.21
C ILE A 132 -1.94 6.44 -6.02
N LEU A 133 -2.84 7.36 -5.68
CA LEU A 133 -3.96 7.12 -4.77
C LEU A 133 -5.03 6.33 -5.53
N ASN A 134 -5.55 5.26 -4.94
CA ASN A 134 -6.67 4.46 -5.46
C ASN A 134 -7.80 4.42 -4.41
N LEU A 135 -9.04 4.56 -4.88
CA LEU A 135 -10.25 4.64 -4.06
C LEU A 135 -11.25 3.55 -4.46
N TYR A 136 -11.48 2.60 -3.55
CA TYR A 136 -12.28 1.40 -3.78
C TYR A 136 -13.49 1.33 -2.86
N ASN A 137 -14.69 1.19 -3.42
CA ASN A 137 -15.90 0.82 -2.65
C ASN A 137 -16.12 -0.70 -2.68
N PHE A 138 -17.07 -1.21 -1.90
CA PHE A 138 -17.43 -2.63 -1.95
C PHE A 138 -17.79 -3.11 -3.37
N GLY A 139 -17.33 -4.32 -3.71
CA GLY A 139 -17.43 -4.86 -5.06
C GLY A 139 -16.43 -4.31 -6.07
N SER A 140 -15.46 -3.47 -5.63
CA SER A 140 -14.29 -3.11 -6.42
C SER A 140 -13.36 -4.29 -6.69
N SER A 141 -12.65 -4.22 -7.82
CA SER A 141 -11.51 -5.09 -8.13
C SER A 141 -10.49 -4.35 -9.00
N LEU A 142 -9.19 -4.48 -8.70
CA LEU A 142 -8.08 -4.07 -9.57
C LEU A 142 -7.49 -5.32 -10.23
N SER A 143 -7.60 -5.44 -11.55
CA SER A 143 -7.11 -6.60 -12.33
C SER A 143 -5.62 -6.89 -12.11
N GLY A 144 -5.22 -8.15 -12.33
CA GLY A 144 -3.81 -8.54 -12.36
C GLY A 144 -2.99 -7.72 -13.37
N HIS A 145 -1.93 -7.08 -12.89
CA HIS A 145 -1.06 -6.18 -13.65
C HIS A 145 0.34 -6.08 -13.02
N THR A 146 1.25 -5.36 -13.66
CA THR A 146 2.65 -5.18 -13.29
C THR A 146 3.10 -3.74 -13.54
N ASP A 147 3.85 -3.14 -12.63
CA ASP A 147 4.30 -1.74 -12.73
C ASP A 147 5.67 -1.61 -13.41
N HIS A 148 5.67 -1.12 -14.65
CA HIS A 148 6.84 -0.91 -15.50
C HIS A 148 6.91 0.53 -16.06
N SER A 149 6.35 1.51 -15.36
CA SER A 149 6.20 2.89 -15.88
C SER A 149 7.32 3.84 -15.46
N GLU A 150 8.06 3.46 -14.42
CA GLU A 150 9.21 4.17 -13.88
C GLU A 150 10.47 3.85 -14.71
N VAL A 151 11.41 4.79 -14.83
CA VAL A 151 12.74 4.48 -15.41
C VAL A 151 13.55 3.66 -14.41
N ASN A 152 13.40 3.95 -13.12
CA ASN A 152 14.01 3.22 -12.03
C ASN A 152 13.13 2.05 -11.55
N LEU A 153 13.28 0.89 -12.20
CA LEU A 153 12.59 -0.35 -11.84
C LEU A 153 13.26 -1.12 -10.68
N GLU A 154 14.43 -0.69 -10.21
CA GLU A 154 15.11 -1.29 -9.04
C GLU A 154 14.64 -0.68 -7.70
N ALA A 155 14.14 0.55 -7.73
CA ALA A 155 13.58 1.23 -6.56
C ALA A 155 12.32 0.50 -6.03
N PRO A 156 12.15 0.42 -4.69
CA PRO A 156 10.97 -0.17 -4.08
C PRO A 156 9.69 0.60 -4.45
N LEU A 157 8.56 -0.10 -4.41
CA LEU A 157 7.22 0.47 -4.44
C LEU A 157 6.57 0.24 -3.08
N PHE A 158 6.16 1.31 -2.40
CA PHE A 158 5.44 1.27 -1.13
C PHE A 158 3.93 1.38 -1.37
N SER A 159 3.14 0.46 -0.82
CA SER A 159 1.68 0.41 -0.99
C SER A 159 0.97 0.42 0.36
N PHE A 160 0.50 1.60 0.77
CA PHE A 160 -0.20 1.83 2.03
C PHE A 160 -1.69 1.52 1.90
N SER A 161 -2.35 1.13 3.00
CA SER A 161 -3.76 0.72 3.01
C SER A 161 -4.54 1.30 4.20
N PHE A 162 -5.72 1.85 3.95
CA PHE A 162 -6.58 2.41 5.00
C PHE A 162 -8.07 2.11 4.77
N GLY A 163 -8.85 2.01 5.84
CA GLY A 163 -10.28 1.71 5.79
C GLY A 163 -10.58 0.23 5.59
N GLN A 164 -11.51 -0.10 4.69
CA GLN A 164 -11.97 -1.48 4.51
C GLN A 164 -10.85 -2.43 4.03
N SER A 165 -10.82 -3.64 4.59
CA SER A 165 -9.80 -4.65 4.26
C SER A 165 -9.95 -5.18 2.82
N ALA A 166 -8.89 -5.76 2.27
CA ALA A 166 -8.89 -6.32 0.92
C ALA A 166 -8.14 -7.63 0.83
N ILE A 167 -8.57 -8.48 -0.11
CA ILE A 167 -7.75 -9.60 -0.56
C ILE A 167 -6.86 -9.07 -1.67
N PHE A 168 -5.55 -9.17 -1.48
CA PHE A 168 -4.52 -8.86 -2.45
C PHE A 168 -3.88 -10.15 -2.94
N LEU A 169 -3.58 -10.21 -4.22
CA LEU A 169 -2.84 -11.30 -4.84
C LEU A 169 -1.48 -10.79 -5.27
N ILE A 170 -0.43 -11.56 -4.97
CA ILE A 170 0.93 -11.38 -5.50
C ILE A 170 1.39 -12.70 -6.15
N GLY A 171 1.56 -12.70 -7.47
CA GLY A 171 2.12 -13.80 -8.24
C GLY A 171 3.61 -13.63 -8.49
N GLY A 172 4.14 -14.34 -9.49
CA GLY A 172 5.49 -14.11 -10.04
C GLY A 172 5.51 -13.09 -11.19
N LYS A 173 6.52 -13.16 -12.06
CA LYS A 173 6.75 -12.22 -13.17
C LYS A 173 5.72 -12.30 -14.29
N THR A 174 4.99 -13.42 -14.43
CA THR A 174 3.99 -13.59 -15.50
C THR A 174 2.56 -13.80 -14.95
N VAL A 175 1.52 -13.49 -15.75
CA VAL A 175 0.10 -13.56 -15.31
C VAL A 175 -0.38 -14.99 -15.08
N GLU A 176 0.40 -15.93 -15.62
CA GLU A 176 0.29 -17.36 -15.41
C GLU A 176 0.68 -17.73 -13.97
N GLU A 177 1.52 -16.98 -13.26
CA GLU A 177 2.08 -17.49 -12.02
C GLU A 177 1.04 -17.60 -10.89
N ASN A 178 1.15 -18.60 -10.01
CA ASN A 178 0.23 -18.75 -8.88
C ASN A 178 0.37 -17.54 -7.95
N ALA A 179 -0.75 -17.00 -7.49
CA ALA A 179 -0.72 -15.97 -6.47
C ALA A 179 -0.47 -16.55 -5.06
N VAL A 180 0.11 -15.76 -4.18
CA VAL A 180 -0.15 -15.85 -2.75
C VAL A 180 -1.28 -14.86 -2.42
N PRO A 181 -2.39 -15.31 -1.82
CA PRO A 181 -3.48 -14.44 -1.39
C PRO A 181 -3.20 -13.91 0.02
N LEU A 182 -3.12 -12.58 0.16
CA LEU A 182 -2.89 -11.88 1.42
C LEU A 182 -4.15 -11.13 1.84
N LEU A 183 -4.49 -11.17 3.13
CA LEU A 183 -5.36 -10.19 3.74
C LEU A 183 -4.54 -8.91 3.97
N ILE A 184 -5.06 -7.77 3.52
CA ILE A 184 -4.55 -6.44 3.85
C ILE A 184 -5.62 -5.69 4.62
N GLU A 185 -5.27 -5.18 5.80
CA GLU A 185 -6.12 -4.37 6.66
C GLU A 185 -5.73 -2.88 6.67
N SER A 186 -6.40 -2.08 7.49
CA SER A 186 -6.08 -0.65 7.65
C SER A 186 -4.84 -0.45 8.52
N GLY A 187 -3.82 0.20 7.96
CA GLY A 187 -2.50 0.42 8.56
C GLY A 187 -1.39 -0.39 7.87
N ASP A 188 -1.73 -1.39 7.06
CA ASP A 188 -0.75 -2.26 6.40
C ASP A 188 -0.01 -1.54 5.26
N ILE A 189 1.30 -1.82 5.18
CA ILE A 189 2.21 -1.35 4.14
C ILE A 189 2.85 -2.56 3.45
N ILE A 190 2.55 -2.75 2.16
CA ILE A 190 3.31 -3.71 1.33
C ILE A 190 4.45 -2.97 0.66
N ILE A 191 5.67 -3.53 0.74
CA ILE A 191 6.83 -3.09 -0.03
C ILE A 191 7.14 -4.12 -1.11
N MET A 192 7.07 -3.72 -2.38
CA MET A 192 7.49 -4.54 -3.52
C MET A 192 8.87 -4.06 -3.99
N SER A 193 9.89 -4.90 -3.88
CA SER A 193 11.28 -4.62 -4.25
C SER A 193 11.93 -5.82 -4.94
N GLN A 194 13.04 -5.58 -5.66
CA GLN A 194 13.83 -6.62 -6.35
C GLN A 194 12.95 -7.55 -7.20
N TYR A 195 12.87 -8.85 -6.87
CA TYR A 195 12.04 -9.81 -7.60
C TYR A 195 10.54 -9.42 -7.59
N SER A 196 10.00 -9.04 -6.44
CA SER A 196 8.56 -8.71 -6.29
C SER A 196 8.15 -7.41 -6.99
N ARG A 197 9.09 -6.48 -7.24
CA ARG A 197 8.84 -5.15 -7.83
C ARG A 197 8.15 -5.16 -9.20
N LEU A 198 8.35 -6.22 -9.97
CA LEU A 198 7.75 -6.45 -11.30
C LEU A 198 6.89 -7.72 -11.35
N CYS A 199 6.37 -8.18 -10.21
CA CYS A 199 5.48 -9.33 -10.16
C CYS A 199 4.01 -8.93 -10.40
N TYR A 200 3.25 -9.87 -10.97
CA TYR A 200 1.82 -9.70 -11.23
C TYR A 200 1.05 -9.59 -9.93
N HIS A 201 0.34 -8.48 -9.74
CA HIS A 201 -0.40 -8.21 -8.52
C HIS A 201 -1.75 -7.55 -8.80
N GLY A 202 -2.65 -7.57 -7.81
CA GLY A 202 -3.99 -6.99 -7.94
C GLY A 202 -4.92 -7.28 -6.77
N ILE A 203 -6.10 -6.67 -6.80
CA ILE A 203 -7.12 -6.75 -5.75
C ILE A 203 -8.39 -7.42 -6.32
N PRO A 204 -8.62 -8.73 -6.13
CA PRO A 204 -9.89 -9.36 -6.54
C PRO A 204 -11.12 -8.88 -5.75
N ARG A 205 -10.97 -8.52 -4.47
CA ARG A 205 -12.10 -8.24 -3.57
C ARG A 205 -11.74 -7.23 -2.48
N ILE A 206 -12.64 -6.26 -2.24
CA ILE A 206 -12.71 -5.48 -0.99
C ILE A 206 -13.73 -6.17 -0.07
N ILE A 207 -13.38 -6.33 1.20
CA ILE A 207 -14.17 -7.01 2.24
C ILE A 207 -14.38 -6.08 3.43
N ALA A 208 -15.35 -6.39 4.30
CA ALA A 208 -15.54 -5.62 5.52
C ALA A 208 -14.30 -5.77 6.42
N ALA A 209 -13.82 -4.67 7.01
CA ALA A 209 -12.77 -4.75 8.02
C ALA A 209 -13.32 -5.37 9.31
N ASN A 210 -12.52 -6.22 9.97
CA ASN A 210 -12.88 -6.81 11.26
C ASN A 210 -12.77 -5.81 12.42
N LYS A 211 -12.04 -4.70 12.22
CA LYS A 211 -11.70 -3.70 13.23
C LYS A 211 -11.68 -2.29 12.61
N GLU A 212 -12.39 -1.33 13.22
CA GLU A 212 -12.31 0.10 12.87
C GLU A 212 -11.03 0.72 13.46
N ALA A 213 -9.86 0.30 12.98
CA ALA A 213 -8.56 0.69 13.56
C ALA A 213 -8.35 2.22 13.61
N TRP A 214 -8.92 2.94 12.64
CA TRP A 214 -8.93 4.40 12.54
C TRP A 214 -9.71 5.11 13.66
N ASN A 215 -10.63 4.41 14.34
CA ASN A 215 -11.39 4.95 15.49
C ASN A 215 -10.86 4.44 16.85
N SER A 216 -9.67 3.82 16.89
CA SER A 216 -9.12 3.25 18.12
C SER A 216 -8.72 4.33 19.14
N SER A 217 -9.13 4.15 20.40
CA SER A 217 -9.05 5.17 21.47
C SER A 217 -7.64 5.62 21.86
N ASN A 218 -6.60 4.96 21.35
CA ASN A 218 -5.20 5.35 21.57
C ASN A 218 -4.82 6.58 20.72
N VAL A 219 -5.50 6.81 19.59
CA VAL A 219 -5.26 7.97 18.70
C VAL A 219 -5.56 9.29 19.42
N THR A 220 -6.64 9.33 20.21
CA THR A 220 -7.04 10.52 20.99
C THR A 220 -6.31 10.68 22.32
N GLN A 221 -5.60 9.64 22.82
CA GLN A 221 -4.71 9.77 23.98
C GLN A 221 -3.32 10.24 23.60
N ASN A 222 -2.84 9.87 22.41
CA ASN A 222 -1.68 10.51 21.77
C ASN A 222 -2.05 11.89 21.19
N LYS A 223 -2.48 12.83 22.05
CA LYS A 223 -2.16 14.24 21.79
C LYS A 223 -0.64 14.32 21.60
N LEU A 224 -0.19 14.89 20.48
CA LEU A 224 1.24 15.08 20.17
C LEU A 224 1.91 15.80 21.35
N SER A 225 2.66 15.05 22.16
CA SER A 225 2.88 15.40 23.56
C SER A 225 4.11 16.29 23.77
N ASN A 226 3.89 17.56 23.41
CA ASN A 226 4.67 18.75 23.73
C ASN A 226 5.90 19.04 22.84
N ASN A 227 5.94 20.31 22.39
CA ASN A 227 7.16 21.13 22.29
C ASN A 227 8.19 20.80 21.19
N SER A 228 7.77 20.24 20.06
CA SER A 228 8.51 20.34 18.80
C SER A 228 7.56 20.76 17.66
N HIS A 229 7.69 22.01 17.18
CA HIS A 229 6.97 22.52 16.01
C HIS A 229 7.57 21.94 14.70
N ASP A 230 7.45 20.63 14.52
CA ASP A 230 7.74 19.96 13.25
C ASP A 230 6.60 20.28 12.27
N LYS A 231 6.76 21.37 11.49
CA LYS A 231 5.80 21.91 10.50
C LYS A 231 5.57 21.01 9.27
N ILE A 232 5.57 19.70 9.48
CA ILE A 232 5.35 18.66 8.46
C ILE A 232 3.85 18.54 8.19
N PHE A 233 3.08 18.52 9.28
CA PHE A 233 1.63 18.58 9.27
C PHE A 233 1.19 20.03 9.48
N ASP A 234 0.03 20.33 8.94
CA ASP A 234 -0.66 21.58 9.23
C ASP A 234 -1.36 21.42 10.59
N ASP A 235 -0.94 22.20 11.59
CA ASP A 235 -1.47 22.14 12.95
C ASP A 235 -3.00 22.35 12.96
N ASP A 236 -3.52 23.21 12.08
CA ASP A 236 -4.97 23.47 11.94
C ASP A 236 -5.72 22.23 11.43
N ILE A 237 -5.13 21.46 10.51
CA ILE A 237 -5.71 20.20 10.02
C ILE A 237 -5.66 19.11 11.10
N ILE A 238 -4.58 19.06 11.89
CA ILE A 238 -4.47 18.11 13.00
C ILE A 238 -5.52 18.43 14.09
N GLU A 239 -5.75 19.69 14.44
CA GLU A 239 -6.82 20.07 15.37
C GLU A 239 -8.22 19.78 14.79
N GLU A 240 -8.46 20.05 13.50
CA GLU A 240 -9.69 19.67 12.79
C GLU A 240 -9.96 18.15 12.88
N LEU A 241 -8.95 17.30 12.67
CA LEU A 241 -9.09 15.84 12.75
C LEU A 241 -9.41 15.33 14.16
N TYR A 242 -9.18 16.13 15.21
CA TYR A 242 -9.59 15.81 16.59
C TYR A 242 -11.02 16.26 16.94
N ASP A 243 -11.70 17.12 16.15
CA ASP A 243 -13.15 17.28 16.31
C ASP A 243 -13.90 16.12 15.64
N SER A 244 -14.53 15.32 16.49
CA SER A 244 -15.59 14.36 16.17
C SER A 244 -16.51 14.75 14.99
N LYS A 245 -16.93 16.01 14.88
CA LYS A 245 -17.83 16.49 13.81
C LYS A 245 -17.13 16.61 12.46
N GLN A 246 -15.89 17.10 12.46
CA GLN A 246 -15.09 17.26 11.25
C GLN A 246 -14.48 15.91 10.82
N TRP A 247 -14.18 15.00 11.75
CA TRP A 247 -13.82 13.61 11.46
C TRP A 247 -14.99 12.79 10.87
N THR A 248 -16.25 13.07 11.25
CA THR A 248 -17.42 12.25 10.87
C THR A 248 -17.53 11.94 9.37
N PRO A 249 -17.42 12.89 8.43
CA PRO A 249 -17.47 12.60 6.99
C PRO A 249 -16.36 11.66 6.50
N TYR A 250 -15.14 11.77 7.06
CA TYR A 250 -14.02 10.88 6.73
C TYR A 250 -14.26 9.47 7.29
N ASN A 251 -14.70 9.37 8.55
CA ASN A 251 -15.11 8.11 9.18
C ASN A 251 -16.20 7.39 8.37
N GLU A 252 -17.27 8.11 8.03
CA GLU A 252 -18.35 7.61 7.18
C GLU A 252 -17.89 7.13 5.79
N TYR A 253 -16.79 7.67 5.28
CA TYR A 253 -16.17 7.26 4.03
C TYR A 253 -15.34 5.98 4.20
N VAL A 254 -14.43 5.91 5.18
CA VAL A 254 -13.56 4.73 5.40
C VAL A 254 -14.34 3.52 5.94
N ASN A 255 -15.47 3.74 6.62
CA ASN A 255 -16.43 2.69 6.99
C ASN A 255 -17.13 2.03 5.77
N LYS A 256 -16.94 2.56 4.55
CA LYS A 256 -17.60 2.10 3.31
C LYS A 256 -16.62 1.87 2.14
N ASN A 257 -15.34 2.23 2.30
CA ASN A 257 -14.32 2.24 1.23
C ASN A 257 -12.93 1.81 1.75
N ARG A 258 -12.12 1.23 0.86
CA ARG A 258 -10.66 1.11 1.03
C ARG A 258 -9.95 2.25 0.29
N ILE A 259 -9.01 2.88 0.95
CA ILE A 259 -8.04 3.81 0.39
C ILE A 259 -6.71 3.07 0.25
N ASN A 260 -5.98 3.32 -0.84
CA ASN A 260 -4.67 2.73 -1.09
C ASN A 260 -3.76 3.75 -1.78
N LEU A 261 -2.50 3.81 -1.38
CA LEU A 261 -1.55 4.81 -1.89
C LEU A 261 -0.25 4.10 -2.29
N ASN A 262 0.06 4.11 -3.59
CA ASN A 262 1.22 3.43 -4.16
C ASN A 262 2.27 4.47 -4.53
N ILE A 263 3.45 4.39 -3.92
CA ILE A 263 4.50 5.41 -4.01
C ILE A 263 5.74 4.81 -4.64
N ARG A 264 6.30 5.54 -5.61
CA ARG A 264 7.38 5.12 -6.51
C ARG A 264 8.43 6.22 -6.62
N GLN A 265 9.66 5.80 -6.88
CA GLN A 265 10.69 6.63 -7.48
C GLN A 265 10.60 6.47 -9.01
N VAL A 266 10.74 7.57 -9.75
CA VAL A 266 10.64 7.56 -11.23
C VAL A 266 12.03 7.59 -11.86
N LEU A 267 12.90 8.45 -11.34
CA LEU A 267 14.24 8.73 -11.84
C LEU A 267 15.29 7.77 -11.26
N LEU A 268 16.37 7.51 -12.02
CA LEU A 268 17.54 6.79 -11.51
C LEU A 268 18.24 7.60 -10.39
N PRO A 269 19.01 6.96 -9.49
CA PRO A 269 19.73 7.69 -8.45
C PRO A 269 20.68 8.73 -9.06
N GLY A 270 20.52 9.99 -8.66
CA GLY A 270 21.30 11.13 -9.17
C GLY A 270 20.80 11.76 -10.47
N GLN A 271 19.80 11.17 -11.15
CA GLN A 271 19.13 11.77 -12.31
C GLN A 271 18.19 12.89 -11.83
N GLN A 272 18.19 14.04 -12.52
CA GLN A 272 17.42 15.24 -12.12
C GLN A 272 16.10 15.43 -12.88
N SER A 273 15.98 14.87 -14.08
CA SER A 273 14.78 14.92 -14.93
C SER A 273 14.72 13.73 -15.90
N LEU A 274 13.56 13.51 -16.53
CA LEU A 274 13.32 12.57 -17.62
C LEU A 274 13.78 13.08 -18.99
N ASP A 275 14.19 14.35 -19.09
CA ASP A 275 14.80 14.90 -20.29
C ASP A 275 16.23 14.35 -20.47
N ILE A 276 16.72 14.31 -21.73
CA ILE A 276 17.99 13.68 -22.15
C ILE A 276 18.97 14.76 -22.62
#